data_AF-A6EIA4-F1
#
_entry.id   AF-A6EIA4-F1
#
_cell.length_a   1.000
_cell.length_b   1.000
_cell.length_c   1.000
_cell.angle_alpha   90.00
_cell.angle_beta   90.00
_cell.angle_gamma   90.00
#
_symmetry.space_group_name_H-M   'P 1'
#
loop_
_entity.id
_entity.type
_entity.pdbx_description
1 polymer ?
#
loop_
_entity_poly.entity_id
_entity_poly.type
_entity_poly.pdbx_seq_one_letter_code
_entity_poly.pdbx_strand_id
1 'polypeptide(L)'
;MKKTNLLTLLMCVLSLCSCSQSLEEKIKALEKEKDAFNKKVATIKNDSLRQSAKEFGSMLFWLKEIDLQNQEAPKDTSYQENPFLVIDNYPSMDILSKSYLNSIIVETNNDVISKRELKIHFPFELPFQQKINWSNVGFSDNSVAPVKEEAEENVDALQVVKTNWNGVPAMDIYYPERTDINSVKPVTVSGNIEALIPRKVLQFKFSVGESGDTKTQDGISVKLKAMKGHMVSVEVTNPHKTDPAVNADETPMVKIMAMDQTKQYLYQNGSSTGPEDLMDYYDKILNKIIANPENVKVLEKEVEAEEKKFEEKHKNKGYYTTYYKGTVTDVVVYVLDYSKATKLSQALNLKAYTFGNLSNTPIADIPIPVTVYDPAIATLLKQKPELKESELKLVSIKQQAYEKKTEAPAYEEPAKFSFEYPKTLSTLFINDFGRYGELKSLTFFDAKGGKKIELPKDSLDLDNEYFEGPGKPWVEYQVNRIEYNPSKFPVTPKFVTGSIEMKLADVKKSSYTTAQLPQGITIAGNKLIINRSQINDDSRFYVKDKKGKYLKELTTIYHSNGSGFDLSKTDVHYFYGIPQTVERYEPGEGRMVNHTFELELLPYQPTP
;
A
#
# COMPACT_ATOMS: atom_id res chain seq x y z
N MET A 1 32.12 46.00 49.60
CA MET A 1 32.87 46.64 48.50
C MET A 1 33.16 45.57 47.43
N LYS A 2 32.62 45.77 46.22
CA LYS A 2 33.09 45.30 44.89
C LYS A 2 33.48 43.82 44.62
N LYS A 3 32.67 43.20 43.74
CA LYS A 3 32.97 42.65 42.40
C LYS A 3 33.99 41.48 42.23
N THR A 4 33.39 40.35 41.83
CA THR A 4 33.73 39.49 40.68
C THR A 4 34.78 38.39 40.87
N ASN A 5 34.30 37.13 40.78
CA ASN A 5 34.68 36.12 39.77
C ASN A 5 33.65 34.98 39.90
N LEU A 6 32.54 34.94 39.16
CA LEU A 6 32.40 34.93 37.70
C LEU A 6 33.15 33.76 37.04
N LEU A 7 32.99 32.56 37.60
CA LEU A 7 33.21 31.30 36.86
C LEU A 7 32.31 30.14 37.33
N THR A 8 31.58 30.30 38.44
CA THR A 8 30.66 29.28 38.98
C THR A 8 29.20 29.47 38.54
N LEU A 9 28.92 30.43 37.64
CA LEU A 9 27.59 30.70 37.09
C LEU A 9 27.52 30.48 35.57
N LEU A 10 28.46 29.68 35.02
CA LEU A 10 28.54 29.37 33.60
C LEU A 10 28.92 27.90 33.36
N MET A 11 28.25 26.96 34.04
CA MET A 11 28.27 25.52 33.67
C MET A 11 27.09 24.72 34.24
N CYS A 12 25.92 25.35 34.42
CA CYS A 12 24.63 24.66 34.62
C CYS A 12 23.62 25.01 33.52
N VAL A 13 24.12 25.25 32.30
CA VAL A 13 23.30 25.31 31.08
C VAL A 13 23.93 24.38 30.05
N LEU A 14 24.03 23.10 30.39
CA LEU A 14 24.22 22.01 29.44
C LEU A 14 23.41 20.83 29.98
N SER A 15 22.66 20.21 29.07
CA SER A 15 21.72 19.09 29.28
C SER A 15 20.45 19.35 30.10
N LEU A 16 19.64 20.34 29.68
CA LEU A 16 18.23 20.01 29.41
C LEU A 16 18.24 19.12 28.15
N CYS A 17 18.62 17.85 28.31
CA CYS A 17 18.08 16.83 27.45
C CYS A 17 16.59 16.85 27.77
N SER A 18 15.81 17.53 26.93
CA SER A 18 14.39 17.27 26.84
C SER A 18 14.26 15.77 26.56
N CYS A 19 14.09 14.97 27.62
CA CYS A 19 13.57 13.61 27.50
C CYS A 19 12.18 13.78 26.87
N SER A 20 12.13 13.74 25.55
CA SER A 20 10.87 13.56 24.85
C SER A 20 10.31 12.25 25.38
N GLN A 21 9.20 12.32 26.11
CA GLN A 21 8.53 11.13 26.61
C GLN A 21 8.31 10.15 25.46
N SER A 22 8.57 8.87 25.70
CA SER A 22 8.29 7.83 24.72
C SER A 22 6.79 7.76 24.42
N LEU A 23 6.40 7.18 23.29
CA LEU A 23 4.98 6.97 22.99
C LEU A 23 4.29 6.17 24.11
N GLU A 24 4.98 5.15 24.62
CA GLU A 24 4.48 4.31 25.71
C GLU A 24 4.25 5.12 27.00
N GLU A 25 5.14 6.05 27.33
CA GLU A 25 4.97 6.95 28.48
C GLU A 25 3.77 7.89 28.29
N LYS A 26 3.55 8.41 27.08
CA LYS A 26 2.40 9.26 26.75
C LYS A 26 1.08 8.48 26.83
N ILE A 27 1.05 7.24 26.34
CA ILE A 27 -0.14 6.37 26.42
C ILE A 27 -0.45 6.05 27.89
N LYS A 28 0.55 5.66 28.69
CA LYS A 28 0.38 5.42 30.14
C LYS A 28 -0.11 6.67 30.88
N ALA A 29 0.35 7.85 30.51
CA ALA A 29 -0.15 9.11 31.07
C ALA A 29 -1.62 9.35 30.70
N LEU A 30 -2.01 9.09 29.46
CA LEU A 30 -3.39 9.21 28.98
C LEU A 30 -4.34 8.22 29.67
N GLU A 31 -3.90 6.98 29.90
CA GLU A 31 -4.67 5.97 30.67
C GLU A 31 -4.96 6.46 32.09
N LYS A 32 -3.96 7.06 32.75
CA LYS A 32 -4.15 7.63 34.10
C LYS A 32 -5.13 8.80 34.10
N GLU A 33 -5.11 9.64 33.06
CA GLU A 33 -6.08 10.72 32.88
C GLU A 33 -7.50 10.18 32.67
N LYS A 34 -7.65 9.14 31.84
CA LYS A 34 -8.91 8.44 31.59
C LYS A 34 -9.49 7.83 32.87
N ASP A 35 -8.66 7.22 33.70
CA ASP A 35 -9.09 6.67 34.99
C ASP A 35 -9.56 7.75 35.97
N ALA A 36 -8.85 8.87 36.02
CA ALA A 36 -9.25 10.01 36.84
C ALA A 36 -10.59 10.61 36.36
N PHE A 37 -10.78 10.71 35.05
CA PHE A 37 -12.04 11.12 34.45
C PHE A 37 -13.18 10.16 34.80
N ASN A 38 -12.99 8.85 34.62
CA ASN A 38 -14.00 7.83 34.91
C ASN A 38 -14.43 7.86 36.39
N LYS A 39 -13.49 8.08 37.31
CA LYS A 39 -13.79 8.26 38.75
C LYS A 39 -14.69 9.47 39.00
N LYS A 40 -14.45 10.60 38.32
CA LYS A 40 -15.31 11.80 38.43
C LYS A 40 -16.70 11.53 37.87
N VAL A 41 -16.80 10.94 36.67
CA VAL A 41 -18.09 10.60 36.04
C VAL A 41 -18.91 9.64 36.92
N ALA A 42 -18.27 8.69 37.60
CA ALA A 42 -18.96 7.77 38.51
C ALA A 42 -19.70 8.45 39.67
N THR A 43 -19.34 9.70 40.03
CA THR A 43 -20.01 10.47 41.09
C THR A 43 -21.31 11.15 40.65
N ILE A 44 -21.59 11.19 39.34
CA ILE A 44 -22.80 11.81 38.78
C ILE A 44 -24.03 10.95 39.14
N LYS A 45 -24.98 11.55 39.86
CA LYS A 45 -26.20 10.85 40.33
C LYS A 45 -27.20 10.60 39.22
N ASN A 46 -27.33 11.51 38.26
CA ASN A 46 -28.23 11.34 37.12
C ASN A 46 -27.70 10.25 36.18
N ASP A 47 -28.42 9.13 36.09
CA ASP A 47 -27.98 7.95 35.34
C ASP A 47 -27.80 8.22 33.84
N SER A 48 -28.73 8.96 33.22
CA SER A 48 -28.68 9.30 31.79
C SER A 48 -27.49 10.22 31.48
N LEU A 49 -27.27 11.24 32.32
CA LEU A 49 -26.14 12.16 32.17
C LEU A 49 -24.80 11.44 32.41
N ARG A 50 -24.74 10.56 33.42
CA ARG A 50 -23.57 9.74 33.71
C ARG A 50 -23.20 8.84 32.54
N GLN A 51 -24.19 8.16 31.94
CA GLN A 51 -23.98 7.29 30.79
C GLN A 51 -23.51 8.10 29.57
N SER A 52 -24.15 9.24 29.29
CA SER A 52 -23.77 10.12 28.17
C SER A 52 -22.34 10.67 28.34
N ALA A 53 -21.98 11.11 29.55
CA ALA A 53 -20.62 11.58 29.84
C ALA A 53 -19.58 10.46 29.71
N LYS A 54 -19.94 9.22 30.08
CA LYS A 54 -19.07 8.05 29.93
C LYS A 54 -18.83 7.70 28.46
N GLU A 55 -19.88 7.67 27.64
CA GLU A 55 -19.78 7.37 26.20
C GLU A 55 -18.97 8.45 25.48
N PHE A 56 -19.31 9.71 25.69
CA PHE A 56 -18.61 10.84 25.07
C PHE A 56 -17.15 10.96 25.54
N GLY A 57 -16.88 10.75 26.83
CA GLY A 57 -15.52 10.68 27.36
C GLY A 57 -14.72 9.53 26.77
N SER A 58 -15.33 8.35 26.62
CA SER A 58 -14.66 7.19 26.00
C SER A 58 -14.24 7.50 24.56
N MET A 59 -15.10 8.16 23.78
CA MET A 59 -14.78 8.62 22.43
C MET A 59 -13.62 9.63 22.44
N LEU A 60 -13.62 10.61 23.34
CA LEU A 60 -12.55 11.60 23.43
C LEU A 60 -11.19 10.96 23.76
N PHE A 61 -11.14 10.07 24.76
CA PHE A 61 -9.89 9.38 25.11
C PHE A 61 -9.40 8.48 23.99
N TRP A 62 -10.32 7.82 23.26
CA TRP A 62 -9.97 7.06 22.06
C TRP A 62 -9.39 7.94 20.95
N LEU A 63 -9.97 9.14 20.72
CA LEU A 63 -9.42 10.11 19.76
C LEU A 63 -8.01 10.58 20.16
N LYS A 64 -7.80 10.91 21.44
CA LYS A 64 -6.48 11.30 21.98
C LYS A 64 -5.45 10.19 21.81
N GLU A 65 -5.84 8.94 22.08
CA GLU A 65 -4.97 7.77 21.95
C GLU A 65 -4.57 7.54 20.48
N ILE A 66 -5.53 7.59 19.56
CA ILE A 66 -5.26 7.47 18.12
C ILE A 66 -4.35 8.57 17.61
N ASP A 67 -4.54 9.81 18.06
CA ASP A 67 -3.64 10.91 17.66
C ASP A 67 -2.20 10.66 18.11
N LEU A 68 -2.01 10.19 19.35
CA LEU A 68 -0.69 9.80 19.85
C LEU A 68 -0.07 8.65 19.04
N GLN A 69 -0.84 7.60 18.76
CA GLN A 69 -0.37 6.46 17.96
C GLN A 69 0.03 6.89 16.54
N ASN A 70 -0.76 7.75 15.90
CA ASN A 70 -0.46 8.24 14.56
C ASN A 70 0.80 9.13 14.49
N GLN A 71 1.21 9.76 15.60
CA GLN A 71 2.46 10.50 15.68
C GLN A 71 3.72 9.60 15.65
N GLU A 72 3.58 8.29 15.84
CA GLU A 72 4.70 7.36 15.74
C GLU A 72 5.27 7.35 14.32
N ALA A 73 6.58 7.54 14.21
CA ALA A 73 7.24 7.48 12.91
C ALA A 73 7.12 6.08 12.30
N PRO A 74 6.83 5.97 10.99
CA PRO A 74 6.75 4.68 10.32
C PRO A 74 8.11 3.98 10.33
N LYS A 75 8.12 2.68 10.65
CA LYS A 75 9.34 1.85 10.61
C LYS A 75 9.86 1.66 9.18
N ASP A 76 8.95 1.44 8.24
CA ASP A 76 9.25 1.20 6.83
C ASP A 76 8.54 2.22 5.94
N THR A 77 9.18 2.52 4.81
CA THR A 77 8.57 3.30 3.73
C THR A 77 7.80 2.37 2.79
N SER A 78 6.54 2.68 2.49
CA SER A 78 5.75 1.97 1.51
C SER A 78 4.99 2.92 0.59
N TYR A 79 4.67 2.43 -0.60
CA TYR A 79 4.16 3.23 -1.70
C TYR A 79 2.77 2.77 -2.14
N GLN A 80 2.02 3.68 -2.76
CA GLN A 80 0.71 3.42 -3.36
C GLN A 80 0.60 4.09 -4.73
N GLU A 81 -0.39 3.71 -5.52
CA GLU A 81 -0.69 4.37 -6.79
C GLU A 81 -1.57 5.62 -6.58
N ASN A 82 -1.63 6.48 -7.60
CA ASN A 82 -2.51 7.64 -7.61
C ASN A 82 -3.72 7.39 -8.53
N PRO A 83 -4.92 7.13 -7.98
CA PRO A 83 -6.09 6.82 -8.76
C PRO A 83 -6.61 8.01 -9.58
N PHE A 84 -6.20 9.24 -9.27
CA PHE A 84 -6.66 10.44 -9.98
C PHE A 84 -5.92 10.69 -11.30
N LEU A 85 -4.78 10.03 -11.55
CA LEU A 85 -4.05 10.17 -12.82
C LEU A 85 -4.87 9.72 -14.03
N VAL A 86 -5.89 8.89 -13.81
CA VAL A 86 -6.79 8.42 -14.86
C VAL A 86 -7.64 9.56 -15.43
N ILE A 87 -7.95 10.60 -14.65
CA ILE A 87 -8.83 11.71 -15.07
C ILE A 87 -8.29 12.40 -16.32
N ASP A 88 -6.99 12.68 -16.37
CA ASP A 88 -6.34 13.39 -17.48
C ASP A 88 -6.32 12.58 -18.79
N ASN A 89 -6.69 11.30 -18.74
CA ASN A 89 -6.77 10.45 -19.92
C ASN A 89 -8.13 10.56 -20.64
N TYR A 90 -9.12 11.19 -20.02
CA TYR A 90 -10.48 11.32 -20.56
C TYR A 90 -10.87 12.80 -20.74
N PRO A 91 -11.62 13.15 -21.80
CA PRO A 91 -12.02 14.55 -22.05
C PRO A 91 -12.99 15.10 -21.01
N SER A 92 -13.73 14.23 -20.32
CA SER A 92 -14.68 14.62 -19.29
C SER A 92 -14.93 13.48 -18.30
N MET A 93 -15.47 13.85 -17.14
CA MET A 93 -15.87 12.93 -16.08
C MET A 93 -16.98 11.96 -16.53
N ASP A 94 -17.91 12.41 -17.39
CA ASP A 94 -18.95 11.55 -17.96
C ASP A 94 -18.37 10.45 -18.85
N ILE A 95 -17.41 10.81 -19.72
CA ILE A 95 -16.73 9.84 -20.59
C ILE A 95 -15.90 8.87 -19.74
N LEU A 96 -15.18 9.36 -18.73
CA LEU A 96 -14.44 8.51 -17.79
C LEU A 96 -15.36 7.49 -17.11
N SER A 97 -16.47 7.94 -16.53
CA SER A 97 -17.38 7.07 -15.78
C SER A 97 -18.06 6.04 -16.69
N LYS A 98 -18.55 6.44 -17.86
CA LYS A 98 -19.09 5.50 -18.86
C LYS A 98 -18.03 4.50 -19.33
N SER A 99 -16.80 4.96 -19.53
CA SER A 99 -15.68 4.10 -19.93
C SER A 99 -15.37 3.06 -18.86
N TYR A 100 -15.35 3.47 -17.60
CA TYR A 100 -15.16 2.59 -16.46
C TYR A 100 -16.23 1.48 -16.42
N LEU A 101 -17.51 1.87 -16.49
CA LEU A 101 -18.64 0.93 -16.43
C LEU A 101 -18.64 -0.09 -17.57
N ASN A 102 -18.36 0.35 -18.79
CA ASN A 102 -18.43 -0.51 -19.98
C ASN A 102 -17.20 -1.42 -20.17
N SER A 103 -16.24 -1.37 -19.25
CA SER A 103 -14.95 -2.07 -19.37
C SER A 103 -14.68 -3.01 -18.20
N ILE A 104 -15.70 -3.26 -17.37
CA ILE A 104 -15.67 -4.32 -16.37
C ILE A 104 -15.78 -5.65 -17.10
N ILE A 105 -14.84 -6.56 -16.85
CA ILE A 105 -14.81 -7.90 -17.44
C ILE A 105 -14.92 -8.93 -16.33
N VAL A 106 -15.64 -10.03 -16.62
CA VAL A 106 -15.71 -11.18 -15.73
C VAL A 106 -14.92 -12.32 -16.34
N GLU A 107 -13.96 -12.83 -15.59
CA GLU A 107 -13.18 -14.02 -15.93
C GLU A 107 -13.67 -15.21 -15.12
N THR A 108 -13.95 -16.33 -15.77
CA THR A 108 -14.15 -17.61 -15.11
C THR A 108 -12.80 -18.31 -14.95
N ASN A 109 -12.35 -18.44 -13.71
CA ASN A 109 -11.19 -19.23 -13.34
C ASN A 109 -11.60 -20.69 -13.12
N ASN A 110 -10.88 -21.60 -13.77
CA ASN A 110 -11.11 -23.05 -13.74
C ASN A 110 -10.02 -23.84 -12.99
N ASP A 111 -9.09 -23.15 -12.33
CA ASP A 111 -7.94 -23.81 -11.68
C ASP A 111 -8.33 -24.67 -10.48
N VAL A 112 -9.53 -24.47 -9.93
CA VAL A 112 -10.04 -25.23 -8.78
C VAL A 112 -11.02 -26.31 -9.25
N ILE A 113 -10.80 -27.55 -8.80
CA ILE A 113 -11.60 -28.70 -9.21
C ILE A 113 -12.97 -28.73 -8.50
N SER A 114 -13.04 -28.25 -7.25
CA SER A 114 -14.24 -28.32 -6.40
C SER A 114 -15.21 -27.13 -6.53
N LYS A 115 -14.78 -26.03 -7.15
CA LYS A 115 -15.60 -24.83 -7.37
C LYS A 115 -15.17 -24.08 -8.62
N ARG A 116 -16.03 -23.19 -9.13
CA ARG A 116 -15.63 -22.19 -10.13
C ARG A 116 -15.54 -20.84 -9.46
N GLU A 117 -14.59 -20.03 -9.91
CA GLU A 117 -14.42 -18.67 -9.40
C GLU A 117 -14.62 -17.68 -10.54
N LEU A 118 -15.36 -16.62 -10.27
CA LEU A 118 -15.55 -15.49 -11.17
C LEU A 118 -14.71 -14.31 -10.67
N LYS A 119 -13.61 -14.01 -11.36
CA LYS A 119 -12.76 -12.84 -11.09
C LYS A 119 -13.34 -11.62 -11.80
N ILE A 120 -13.48 -10.52 -11.07
CA ILE A 120 -13.98 -9.27 -11.63
C ILE A 120 -12.80 -8.33 -11.91
N HIS A 121 -12.61 -8.01 -13.18
CA HIS A 121 -11.57 -7.10 -13.64
C HIS A 121 -12.14 -5.69 -13.80
N PHE A 122 -11.67 -4.78 -12.95
CA PHE A 122 -11.94 -3.36 -13.09
C PHE A 122 -10.85 -2.69 -13.94
N PRO A 123 -11.22 -1.79 -14.85
CA PRO A 123 -10.25 -1.15 -15.74
C PRO A 123 -9.24 -0.27 -14.99
N PHE A 124 -9.64 0.33 -13.88
CA PHE A 124 -8.80 1.14 -13.00
C PHE A 124 -9.52 1.37 -11.68
N GLU A 125 -8.83 1.88 -10.65
CA GLU A 125 -9.50 2.35 -9.44
C GLU A 125 -10.27 3.64 -9.75
N LEU A 126 -11.60 3.61 -9.63
CA LEU A 126 -12.42 4.82 -9.82
C LEU A 126 -12.17 5.77 -8.64
N PRO A 127 -11.74 7.03 -8.87
CA PRO A 127 -11.39 7.96 -7.79
C PRO A 127 -12.62 8.56 -7.07
N PHE A 128 -13.82 8.02 -7.30
CA PHE A 128 -15.09 8.51 -6.76
C PHE A 128 -15.84 7.38 -6.07
N GLN A 129 -16.73 7.73 -5.15
CA GLN A 129 -17.56 6.74 -4.48
C GLN A 129 -18.41 5.98 -5.50
N GLN A 130 -18.33 4.65 -5.38
CA GLN A 130 -19.14 3.72 -6.15
C GLN A 130 -19.70 2.63 -5.25
N LYS A 131 -20.85 2.09 -5.64
CA LYS A 131 -21.48 0.94 -5.01
C LYS A 131 -21.90 -0.04 -6.09
N ILE A 132 -21.44 -1.28 -5.98
CA ILE A 132 -21.83 -2.37 -6.87
C ILE A 132 -22.64 -3.38 -6.08
N ASN A 133 -23.85 -3.65 -6.54
CA ASN A 133 -24.73 -4.67 -5.99
C ASN A 133 -24.86 -5.78 -7.03
N TRP A 134 -24.11 -6.86 -6.85
CA TRP A 134 -24.26 -8.07 -7.64
C TRP A 134 -25.55 -8.78 -7.27
N SER A 135 -26.34 -9.17 -8.27
CA SER A 135 -27.66 -9.78 -8.07
C SER A 135 -27.63 -11.26 -8.37
N ASN A 136 -27.16 -11.65 -9.57
CA ASN A 136 -27.31 -13.02 -10.06
C ASN A 136 -26.15 -13.44 -10.96
N VAL A 137 -25.94 -14.76 -11.06
CA VAL A 137 -25.16 -15.40 -12.12
C VAL A 137 -26.08 -16.28 -12.95
N GLY A 138 -26.03 -16.10 -14.26
CA GLY A 138 -26.69 -16.97 -15.23
C GLY A 138 -25.75 -18.06 -15.73
N PHE A 139 -26.29 -19.24 -16.00
CA PHE A 139 -25.54 -20.43 -16.40
C PHE A 139 -25.93 -20.95 -17.79
N SER A 140 -25.09 -21.82 -18.35
CA SER A 140 -25.24 -22.36 -19.72
C SER A 140 -26.49 -23.22 -19.94
N ASP A 141 -27.09 -23.74 -18.87
CA ASP A 141 -28.36 -24.47 -18.88
C ASP A 141 -29.60 -23.56 -18.71
N ASN A 142 -29.39 -22.23 -18.73
CA ASN A 142 -30.36 -21.19 -18.43
C ASN A 142 -30.81 -21.11 -16.97
N SER A 143 -30.18 -21.85 -16.05
CA SER A 143 -30.40 -21.62 -14.62
C SER A 143 -29.79 -20.28 -14.19
N VAL A 144 -30.31 -19.76 -13.08
CA VAL A 144 -29.87 -18.50 -12.48
C VAL A 144 -29.75 -18.72 -10.97
N ALA A 145 -28.62 -18.32 -10.40
CA ALA A 145 -28.40 -18.36 -8.96
C ALA A 145 -28.18 -16.93 -8.41
N PRO A 146 -28.80 -16.56 -7.28
CA PRO A 146 -28.57 -15.29 -6.64
C PRO A 146 -27.17 -15.24 -6.01
N VAL A 147 -26.58 -14.05 -5.98
CA VAL A 147 -25.31 -13.79 -5.31
C VAL A 147 -25.56 -13.52 -3.83
N LYS A 148 -24.99 -14.36 -2.96
CA LYS A 148 -25.11 -14.29 -1.49
C LYS A 148 -23.82 -13.76 -0.86
N GLU A 149 -23.92 -13.25 0.38
CA GLU A 149 -22.73 -12.86 1.17
C GLU A 149 -22.03 -14.09 1.78
N GLU A 150 -22.79 -15.11 2.16
CA GLU A 150 -22.28 -16.32 2.83
C GLU A 150 -22.81 -17.59 2.15
N ALA A 151 -22.01 -18.65 2.23
CA ALA A 151 -22.37 -19.98 1.74
C ALA A 151 -23.28 -20.70 2.75
N GLU A 152 -24.19 -21.52 2.27
CA GLU A 152 -24.94 -22.46 3.11
C GLU A 152 -24.17 -23.79 3.21
N GLU A 153 -24.21 -24.45 4.39
CA GLU A 153 -23.45 -25.67 4.65
C GLU A 153 -23.81 -26.84 3.72
N ASN A 154 -25.07 -26.94 3.29
CA ASN A 154 -25.56 -27.98 2.38
C ASN A 154 -25.84 -27.39 0.99
N VAL A 155 -25.08 -27.85 -0.02
CA VAL A 155 -25.22 -27.39 -1.40
C VAL A 155 -26.14 -28.35 -2.16
N ASP A 156 -27.45 -28.19 -1.99
CA ASP A 156 -28.44 -28.99 -2.75
C ASP A 156 -28.75 -28.37 -4.13
N ALA A 157 -28.36 -27.10 -4.34
CA ALA A 157 -28.49 -26.34 -5.58
C ALA A 157 -27.24 -25.48 -5.82
N LEU A 158 -27.07 -24.95 -7.03
CA LEU A 158 -25.99 -24.00 -7.33
C LEU A 158 -26.03 -22.82 -6.36
N GLN A 159 -24.91 -22.55 -5.69
CA GLN A 159 -24.75 -21.38 -4.84
C GLN A 159 -23.67 -20.47 -5.40
N VAL A 160 -23.93 -19.16 -5.35
CA VAL A 160 -22.94 -18.15 -5.71
C VAL A 160 -22.73 -17.24 -4.52
N VAL A 161 -21.48 -17.12 -4.09
CA VAL A 161 -21.11 -16.42 -2.87
C VAL A 161 -20.06 -15.38 -3.20
N LYS A 162 -20.21 -14.16 -2.68
CA LYS A 162 -19.19 -13.13 -2.81
C LYS A 162 -17.93 -13.57 -2.09
N THR A 163 -16.80 -13.37 -2.74
CA THR A 163 -15.50 -13.69 -2.17
C THR A 163 -14.50 -12.59 -2.52
N ASN A 164 -13.29 -12.73 -2.00
CA ASN A 164 -12.18 -11.87 -2.33
C ASN A 164 -10.97 -12.74 -2.66
N TRP A 165 -10.42 -12.54 -3.86
CA TRP A 165 -9.23 -13.24 -4.33
C TRP A 165 -8.05 -12.27 -4.35
N ASN A 166 -7.11 -12.41 -3.41
CA ASN A 166 -5.91 -11.58 -3.31
C ASN A 166 -6.19 -10.06 -3.32
N GLY A 167 -7.25 -9.62 -2.65
CA GLY A 167 -7.69 -8.22 -2.62
C GLY A 167 -8.63 -7.83 -3.77
N VAL A 168 -8.89 -8.72 -4.73
CA VAL A 168 -9.77 -8.46 -5.88
C VAL A 168 -11.18 -9.03 -5.63
N PRO A 169 -12.25 -8.25 -5.87
CA PRO A 169 -13.60 -8.76 -5.80
C PRO A 169 -13.82 -9.96 -6.73
N ALA A 170 -14.37 -11.03 -6.19
CA ALA A 170 -14.66 -12.26 -6.93
C ALA A 170 -15.97 -12.90 -6.45
N MET A 171 -16.38 -13.99 -7.11
CA MET A 171 -17.49 -14.83 -6.65
C MET A 171 -17.10 -16.30 -6.75
N ASP A 172 -17.41 -17.07 -5.72
CA ASP A 172 -17.28 -18.53 -5.73
C ASP A 172 -18.60 -19.17 -6.11
N ILE A 173 -18.54 -20.18 -6.97
CA ILE A 173 -19.67 -21.00 -7.41
C ILE A 173 -19.50 -22.40 -6.85
N TYR A 174 -20.42 -22.78 -5.98
CA TYR A 174 -20.52 -24.11 -5.40
C TYR A 174 -21.55 -24.94 -6.15
N TYR A 175 -21.17 -26.17 -6.43
CA TYR A 175 -21.96 -27.14 -7.19
C TYR A 175 -22.50 -28.21 -6.25
N PRO A 176 -23.74 -28.70 -6.46
CA PRO A 176 -24.27 -29.79 -5.67
C PRO A 176 -23.44 -31.06 -5.77
N GLU A 177 -23.39 -31.84 -4.68
CA GLU A 177 -22.69 -33.12 -4.65
C GLU A 177 -23.17 -33.99 -5.82
N ARG A 178 -22.23 -34.37 -6.72
CA ARG A 178 -22.42 -35.14 -7.98
C ARG A 178 -22.74 -34.35 -9.24
N THR A 179 -22.81 -33.03 -9.20
CA THR A 179 -22.88 -32.23 -10.45
C THR A 179 -21.51 -32.18 -11.12
N ASP A 180 -21.43 -32.50 -12.42
CA ASP A 180 -20.22 -32.21 -13.19
C ASP A 180 -20.08 -30.70 -13.37
N ILE A 181 -19.04 -30.15 -12.76
CA ILE A 181 -18.72 -28.73 -12.80
C ILE A 181 -18.51 -28.19 -14.23
N ASN A 182 -18.28 -29.07 -15.21
CA ASN A 182 -18.16 -28.70 -16.62
C ASN A 182 -19.49 -28.73 -17.38
N SER A 183 -20.55 -29.32 -16.84
CA SER A 183 -21.85 -29.40 -17.51
C SER A 183 -22.67 -28.12 -17.37
N VAL A 184 -22.46 -27.35 -16.29
CA VAL A 184 -23.16 -26.08 -16.02
C VAL A 184 -22.16 -24.96 -15.79
N LYS A 185 -21.93 -24.14 -16.82
CA LYS A 185 -20.90 -23.09 -16.81
C LYS A 185 -21.52 -21.72 -16.58
N PRO A 186 -20.90 -20.83 -15.79
CA PRO A 186 -21.34 -19.45 -15.69
C PRO A 186 -21.17 -18.74 -17.04
N VAL A 187 -22.20 -18.00 -17.47
CA VAL A 187 -22.22 -17.27 -18.74
C VAL A 187 -22.42 -15.79 -18.56
N THR A 188 -23.16 -15.37 -17.54
CA THR A 188 -23.43 -13.95 -17.27
C THR A 188 -23.39 -13.64 -15.79
N VAL A 189 -23.00 -12.41 -15.46
CA VAL A 189 -23.10 -11.83 -14.12
C VAL A 189 -23.94 -10.57 -14.23
N SER A 190 -24.99 -10.48 -13.42
CA SER A 190 -25.91 -9.36 -13.41
C SER A 190 -25.89 -8.62 -12.08
N GLY A 191 -26.15 -7.32 -12.12
CA GLY A 191 -26.17 -6.48 -10.93
C GLY A 191 -26.52 -5.04 -11.28
N ASN A 192 -26.29 -4.14 -10.34
CA ASN A 192 -26.39 -2.70 -10.58
C ASN A 192 -25.16 -2.00 -9.98
N ILE A 193 -24.68 -0.98 -10.67
CA ILE A 193 -23.64 -0.10 -10.18
C ILE A 193 -24.18 1.32 -10.09
N GLU A 194 -23.87 1.97 -8.98
CA GLU A 194 -24.10 3.39 -8.76
C GLU A 194 -22.76 4.08 -8.50
N ALA A 195 -22.53 5.23 -9.13
CA ALA A 195 -21.37 6.06 -8.88
C ALA A 195 -21.79 7.51 -8.70
N LEU A 196 -21.19 8.17 -7.72
CA LEU A 196 -21.45 9.58 -7.42
C LEU A 196 -20.31 10.43 -7.97
N ILE A 197 -20.57 11.07 -9.10
CA ILE A 197 -19.56 11.78 -9.89
C ILE A 197 -19.55 13.25 -9.46
N PRO A 198 -18.40 13.80 -9.00
CA PRO A 198 -18.31 15.21 -8.67
C PRO A 198 -18.40 16.06 -9.94
N ARG A 199 -18.81 17.31 -9.78
CA ARG A 199 -18.81 18.31 -10.86
C ARG A 199 -17.40 18.49 -11.42
N LYS A 200 -16.41 18.49 -10.52
CA LYS A 200 -15.00 18.71 -10.84
C LYS A 200 -14.11 18.12 -9.76
N VAL A 201 -12.90 17.76 -10.15
CA VAL A 201 -11.81 17.47 -9.23
C VAL A 201 -10.78 18.58 -9.36
N LEU A 202 -10.48 19.25 -8.24
CA LEU A 202 -9.46 20.29 -8.17
C LEU A 202 -8.17 19.70 -7.58
N GLN A 203 -7.03 20.10 -8.11
CA GLN A 203 -5.73 19.61 -7.67
C GLN A 203 -4.88 20.76 -7.14
N PHE A 204 -4.47 20.67 -5.87
CA PHE A 204 -3.59 21.63 -5.21
C PHE A 204 -2.28 20.93 -4.84
N LYS A 205 -1.14 21.45 -5.30
CA LYS A 205 0.18 20.88 -5.02
C LYS A 205 0.90 21.75 -4.02
N PHE A 206 1.58 21.17 -3.04
CA PHE A 206 2.47 21.87 -2.12
C PHE A 206 3.77 21.08 -1.92
N SER A 207 4.81 21.76 -1.49
CA SER A 207 6.14 21.25 -1.18
C SER A 207 6.53 21.57 0.26
N VAL A 208 7.59 20.92 0.77
CA VAL A 208 7.98 20.98 2.19
C VAL A 208 8.07 22.41 2.78
N GLY A 209 8.46 23.39 1.94
CA GLY A 209 8.64 24.80 2.32
C GLY A 209 7.38 25.66 2.32
N GLU A 210 6.23 25.15 1.88
CA GLU A 210 4.99 25.93 1.71
C GLU A 210 4.02 25.77 2.89
N SER A 211 4.51 25.34 4.07
CA SER A 211 3.67 25.25 5.27
C SER A 211 3.20 26.64 5.69
N GLY A 212 1.88 26.82 5.80
CA GLY A 212 1.21 28.08 6.04
C GLY A 212 0.57 28.69 4.79
N ASP A 213 1.00 28.27 3.59
CA ASP A 213 0.52 28.84 2.33
C ASP A 213 -0.91 28.37 2.01
N THR A 214 -1.63 29.23 1.28
CA THR A 214 -2.99 28.98 0.80
C THR A 214 -3.04 29.08 -0.71
N LYS A 215 -3.67 28.10 -1.36
CA LYS A 215 -3.89 28.06 -2.80
C LYS A 215 -5.39 27.99 -3.07
N THR A 216 -5.85 28.76 -4.07
CA THR A 216 -7.28 28.88 -4.39
C THR A 216 -7.52 28.53 -5.85
N GLN A 217 -8.54 27.72 -6.12
CA GLN A 217 -9.02 27.38 -7.45
C GLN A 217 -10.54 27.29 -7.42
N ASP A 218 -11.21 27.91 -8.38
CA ASP A 218 -12.67 27.80 -8.54
C ASP A 218 -13.44 28.17 -7.24
N GLY A 219 -12.96 29.20 -6.52
CA GLY A 219 -13.53 29.64 -5.24
C GLY A 219 -13.17 28.78 -4.02
N ILE A 220 -12.65 27.56 -4.21
CA ILE A 220 -12.22 26.65 -3.15
C ILE A 220 -10.78 26.95 -2.78
N SER A 221 -10.50 27.08 -1.48
CA SER A 221 -9.16 27.36 -0.95
C SER A 221 -8.65 26.21 -0.11
N VAL A 222 -7.39 25.82 -0.33
CA VAL A 222 -6.67 24.83 0.48
C VAL A 222 -5.48 25.51 1.13
N LYS A 223 -5.39 25.43 2.44
CA LYS A 223 -4.26 25.90 3.23
C LYS A 223 -3.47 24.71 3.75
N LEU A 224 -2.17 24.68 3.49
CA LEU A 224 -1.28 23.69 4.11
C LEU A 224 -1.00 24.13 5.55
N LYS A 225 -1.60 23.44 6.52
CA LYS A 225 -1.48 23.81 7.95
C LYS A 225 -0.16 23.34 8.54
N ALA A 226 0.22 22.10 8.25
CA ALA A 226 1.49 21.52 8.66
C ALA A 226 1.90 20.42 7.69
N MET A 227 3.20 20.26 7.45
CA MET A 227 3.71 18.97 7.01
C MET A 227 5.11 18.76 7.59
N LYS A 228 5.25 17.65 8.30
CA LYS A 228 6.40 17.34 9.15
C LYS A 228 6.57 15.84 9.22
N GLY A 229 7.76 15.35 8.87
CA GLY A 229 8.03 13.91 8.88
C GLY A 229 7.04 13.17 7.97
N HIS A 230 6.23 12.30 8.55
CA HIS A 230 5.23 11.49 7.86
C HIS A 230 3.80 12.07 7.90
N MET A 231 3.60 13.24 8.50
CA MET A 231 2.29 13.86 8.70
C MET A 231 2.07 15.03 7.74
N VAL A 232 0.84 15.16 7.24
CA VAL A 232 0.33 16.34 6.51
C VAL A 232 -1.00 16.76 7.12
N SER A 233 -1.20 18.06 7.33
CA SER A 233 -2.47 18.64 7.75
C SER A 233 -2.86 19.80 6.84
N VAL A 234 -4.13 19.85 6.44
CA VAL A 234 -4.69 20.89 5.57
C VAL A 234 -6.04 21.38 6.07
N GLU A 235 -6.32 22.66 5.81
CA GLU A 235 -7.64 23.27 5.95
C GLU A 235 -8.21 23.55 4.56
N VAL A 236 -9.41 23.08 4.28
CA VAL A 236 -10.12 23.28 3.01
C VAL A 236 -11.34 24.15 3.27
N THR A 237 -11.39 25.33 2.66
CA THR A 237 -12.56 26.21 2.66
C THR A 237 -13.31 26.03 1.34
N ASN A 238 -14.53 25.50 1.40
CA ASN A 238 -15.40 25.35 0.24
C ASN A 238 -16.65 26.21 0.42
N PRO A 239 -16.79 27.34 -0.32
CA PRO A 239 -17.96 28.19 -0.21
C PRO A 239 -19.20 27.63 -0.93
N HIS A 240 -19.03 26.60 -1.77
CA HIS A 240 -20.12 26.02 -2.51
C HIS A 240 -20.94 25.10 -1.62
N LYS A 241 -22.27 25.23 -1.69
CA LYS A 241 -23.17 24.30 -1.02
C LYS A 241 -23.08 22.94 -1.71
N THR A 242 -22.79 21.90 -0.94
CA THR A 242 -22.84 20.50 -1.40
C THR A 242 -24.25 20.15 -1.89
N ASP A 243 -24.33 19.42 -3.00
CA ASP A 243 -25.60 18.91 -3.52
C ASP A 243 -26.33 18.09 -2.43
N PRO A 244 -27.63 18.36 -2.15
CA PRO A 244 -28.39 17.62 -1.14
C PRO A 244 -28.46 16.10 -1.35
N ALA A 245 -28.21 15.62 -2.58
CA ALA A 245 -28.15 14.20 -2.88
C ALA A 245 -26.86 13.51 -2.39
N VAL A 246 -25.89 14.27 -1.90
CA VAL A 246 -24.60 13.78 -1.41
C VAL A 246 -24.63 13.73 0.12
N ASN A 247 -24.40 12.56 0.70
CA ASN A 247 -24.14 12.43 2.12
C ASN A 247 -22.68 12.81 2.40
N ALA A 248 -22.44 14.03 2.91
CA ALA A 248 -21.08 14.54 3.15
C ALA A 248 -20.31 13.76 4.22
N ASP A 249 -21.01 13.06 5.13
CA ASP A 249 -20.39 12.25 6.18
C ASP A 249 -19.86 10.91 5.65
N GLU A 250 -20.47 10.40 4.58
CA GLU A 250 -20.11 9.11 3.97
C GLU A 250 -19.31 9.26 2.67
N THR A 251 -19.35 10.44 2.04
CA THR A 251 -18.71 10.68 0.74
C THR A 251 -17.36 11.37 0.93
N PRO A 252 -16.25 10.81 0.41
CA PRO A 252 -14.95 11.45 0.51
C PRO A 252 -14.91 12.75 -0.30
N MET A 253 -14.80 13.89 0.39
CA MET A 253 -14.72 15.23 -0.22
C MET A 253 -13.29 15.61 -0.61
N VAL A 254 -12.30 15.06 0.10
CA VAL A 254 -10.89 15.43 -0.03
C VAL A 254 -10.03 14.18 0.03
N LYS A 255 -9.09 14.04 -0.90
CA LYS A 255 -8.03 13.03 -0.83
C LYS A 255 -6.68 13.74 -0.80
N ILE A 256 -5.88 13.42 0.22
CA ILE A 256 -4.52 13.94 0.35
C ILE A 256 -3.57 12.80 -0.01
N MET A 257 -2.66 13.06 -0.94
CA MET A 257 -1.62 12.14 -1.34
C MET A 257 -0.26 12.80 -1.17
N ALA A 258 0.67 12.12 -0.53
CA ALA A 258 2.01 12.63 -0.30
C ALA A 258 3.05 11.85 -1.11
N MET A 259 4.16 12.51 -1.42
CA MET A 259 5.33 11.91 -2.07
C MET A 259 6.58 12.13 -1.23
N ASP A 260 7.50 11.17 -1.31
CA ASP A 260 8.86 11.35 -0.79
C ASP A 260 9.79 12.00 -1.83
N GLN A 261 11.05 12.14 -1.46
CA GLN A 261 12.12 12.67 -2.30
C GLN A 261 12.31 11.93 -3.64
N THR A 262 11.87 10.68 -3.75
CA THR A 262 11.91 9.88 -4.99
C THR A 262 10.73 10.18 -5.92
N LYS A 263 9.81 11.05 -5.50
CA LYS A 263 8.57 11.42 -6.20
C LYS A 263 7.59 10.25 -6.37
N GLN A 264 7.72 9.23 -5.53
CA GLN A 264 6.75 8.14 -5.43
C GLN A 264 5.69 8.46 -4.38
N TYR A 265 4.43 8.11 -4.66
CA TYR A 265 3.34 8.35 -3.72
C TYR A 265 3.42 7.38 -2.54
N LEU A 266 3.41 7.93 -1.32
CA LEU A 266 3.50 7.18 -0.08
C LEU A 266 2.15 6.56 0.29
N TYR A 267 2.19 5.35 0.84
CA TYR A 267 1.00 4.68 1.37
C TYR A 267 0.48 5.44 2.60
N GLN A 268 -0.82 5.70 2.65
CA GLN A 268 -1.46 6.38 3.77
C GLN A 268 -1.73 5.37 4.90
N ASN A 269 -1.17 5.55 6.10
CA ASN A 269 -1.39 4.64 7.25
C ASN A 269 -2.47 5.11 8.22
N GLY A 270 -2.93 6.36 8.11
CA GLY A 270 -3.94 6.91 9.00
C GLY A 270 -4.47 8.25 8.52
N SER A 271 -5.60 8.66 9.10
CA SER A 271 -6.15 10.00 8.93
C SER A 271 -7.02 10.38 10.11
N SER A 272 -7.11 11.68 10.36
CA SER A 272 -8.10 12.28 11.23
C SER A 272 -8.75 13.48 10.54
N THR A 273 -9.98 13.77 10.95
CA THR A 273 -10.75 14.91 10.49
C THR A 273 -11.18 15.75 11.68
N GLY A 274 -11.35 17.04 11.45
CA GLY A 274 -11.75 18.00 12.48
C GLY A 274 -10.65 19.01 12.82
N PRO A 275 -11.03 20.17 13.36
CA PRO A 275 -10.10 21.25 13.64
C PRO A 275 -9.18 20.92 14.82
N GLU A 276 -8.05 21.61 14.91
CA GLU A 276 -7.03 21.42 15.95
C GLU A 276 -7.58 21.59 17.38
N ASP A 277 -8.64 22.39 17.56
CA ASP A 277 -9.30 22.65 18.84
C ASP A 277 -10.52 21.75 19.13
N LEU A 278 -10.76 20.70 18.32
CA LEU A 278 -11.88 19.78 18.52
C LEU A 278 -11.80 19.02 19.86
N MET A 279 -10.62 18.49 20.20
CA MET A 279 -10.43 17.76 21.46
C MET A 279 -10.57 18.68 22.66
N ASP A 280 -10.04 19.90 22.58
CA ASP A 280 -10.19 20.93 23.61
C ASP A 280 -11.67 21.33 23.80
N TYR A 281 -12.42 21.43 22.70
CA TYR A 281 -13.86 21.65 22.75
C TYR A 281 -14.59 20.52 23.49
N TYR A 282 -14.29 19.26 23.17
CA TYR A 282 -14.88 18.10 23.83
C TYR A 282 -14.52 18.03 25.33
N ASP A 283 -13.25 18.28 25.68
CA ASP A 283 -12.80 18.38 27.07
C ASP A 283 -13.58 19.49 27.82
N LYS A 284 -13.79 20.65 27.18
CA LYS A 284 -14.55 21.75 27.77
C LYS A 284 -15.99 21.35 28.07
N ILE A 285 -16.68 20.70 27.14
CA ILE A 285 -18.07 20.23 27.34
C ILE A 285 -18.15 19.21 28.47
N LEU A 286 -17.25 18.22 28.50
CA LEU A 286 -17.21 17.21 29.55
C LEU A 286 -16.94 17.79 30.94
N ASN A 287 -16.00 18.73 31.04
CA ASN A 287 -15.70 19.38 32.31
C ASN A 287 -16.89 20.20 32.84
N LYS A 288 -17.68 20.83 31.96
CA LYS A 288 -18.93 21.51 32.37
C LYS A 288 -19.94 20.54 32.96
N ILE A 289 -20.15 19.40 32.30
CA ILE A 289 -21.06 18.34 32.76
C ILE A 289 -20.64 17.82 34.13
N ILE A 290 -19.35 17.54 34.32
CA ILE A 290 -18.80 17.04 35.59
C ILE A 290 -18.88 18.09 36.71
N ALA A 291 -18.73 19.37 36.39
CA ALA A 291 -18.74 20.44 37.40
C ALA A 291 -20.13 20.71 37.98
N ASN A 292 -21.20 20.56 37.18
CA ASN A 292 -22.56 20.93 37.58
C ASN A 292 -23.63 19.88 37.22
N PRO A 293 -23.46 18.59 37.59
CA PRO A 293 -24.27 17.48 37.08
C PRO A 293 -25.76 17.53 37.45
N GLU A 294 -26.12 18.31 38.47
CA GLU A 294 -27.50 18.41 38.97
C GLU A 294 -28.35 19.43 38.18
N ASN A 295 -27.73 20.30 37.37
CA ASN A 295 -28.40 21.43 36.68
C ASN A 295 -28.61 21.17 35.18
N VAL A 296 -29.22 20.04 34.83
CA VAL A 296 -29.35 19.55 33.44
C VAL A 296 -29.87 20.60 32.46
N LYS A 297 -30.97 21.30 32.78
CA LYS A 297 -31.56 22.33 31.89
C LYS A 297 -30.63 23.52 31.60
N VAL A 298 -29.75 23.86 32.55
CA VAL A 298 -28.76 24.92 32.36
C VAL A 298 -27.62 24.40 31.48
N LEU A 299 -27.15 23.18 31.76
CA LEU A 299 -26.13 22.51 30.95
C LEU A 299 -26.54 22.36 29.49
N GLU A 300 -27.78 21.92 29.22
CA GLU A 300 -28.32 21.80 27.86
C GLU A 300 -28.18 23.12 27.08
N LYS A 301 -28.66 24.22 27.65
CA LYS A 301 -28.56 25.55 27.02
C LYS A 301 -27.12 26.01 26.83
N GLU A 302 -26.25 25.74 27.80
CA GLU A 302 -24.85 26.11 27.69
C GLU A 302 -24.12 25.29 26.62
N VAL A 303 -24.39 23.99 26.53
CA VAL A 303 -23.81 23.10 25.52
C VAL A 303 -24.30 23.50 24.14
N GLU A 304 -25.61 23.72 23.94
CA GLU A 304 -26.16 24.22 22.67
C GLU A 304 -25.52 25.55 22.23
N ALA A 305 -25.26 26.46 23.17
CA ALA A 305 -24.62 27.73 22.86
C ALA A 305 -23.14 27.59 22.50
N GLU A 306 -22.42 26.66 23.11
CA GLU A 306 -21.03 26.34 22.80
C GLU A 306 -20.91 25.63 21.44
N GLU A 307 -21.83 24.70 21.16
CA GLU A 307 -21.94 24.00 19.88
C GLU A 307 -22.15 24.98 18.73
N LYS A 308 -23.15 25.86 18.82
CA LYS A 308 -23.39 26.90 17.79
C LYS A 308 -22.19 27.80 17.55
N LYS A 309 -21.45 28.16 18.61
CA LYS A 309 -20.23 28.97 18.49
C LYS A 309 -19.12 28.20 17.79
N PHE A 310 -18.96 26.92 18.12
CA PHE A 310 -17.98 26.04 17.50
C PHE A 310 -18.31 25.85 16.01
N GLU A 311 -19.56 25.50 15.68
CA GLU A 311 -20.04 25.37 14.30
C GLU A 311 -19.83 26.64 13.46
N GLU A 312 -20.20 27.82 13.97
CA GLU A 312 -20.03 29.07 13.23
C GLU A 312 -18.56 29.41 13.00
N LYS A 313 -17.68 29.08 13.96
CA LYS A 313 -16.22 29.27 13.82
C LYS A 313 -15.61 28.40 12.71
N HIS A 314 -16.13 27.19 12.52
CA HIS A 314 -15.61 26.21 11.56
C HIS A 314 -16.48 26.05 10.30
N LYS A 315 -17.47 26.93 10.13
CA LYS A 315 -18.40 26.93 9.00
C LYS A 315 -17.68 26.93 7.65
N ASN A 316 -18.12 26.06 6.75
CA ASN A 316 -17.57 25.85 5.40
C ASN A 316 -16.09 25.41 5.38
N LYS A 317 -15.53 24.96 6.51
CA LYS A 317 -14.14 24.51 6.62
C LYS A 317 -14.08 23.03 6.95
N GLY A 318 -13.40 22.28 6.09
CA GLY A 318 -12.96 20.92 6.38
C GLY A 318 -11.50 20.94 6.86
N TYR A 319 -11.21 20.11 7.84
CA TYR A 319 -9.86 19.96 8.39
C TYR A 319 -9.46 18.50 8.28
N TYR A 320 -8.30 18.25 7.71
CA TYR A 320 -7.85 16.91 7.36
C TYR A 320 -6.39 16.75 7.72
N THR A 321 -6.08 15.73 8.50
CA THR A 321 -4.71 15.32 8.78
C THR A 321 -4.52 13.89 8.30
N THR A 322 -3.46 13.64 7.55
CA THR A 322 -3.09 12.32 7.03
C THR A 322 -1.67 11.98 7.43
N TYR A 323 -1.47 10.68 7.64
CA TYR A 323 -0.19 10.10 8.03
C TYR A 323 0.23 9.11 6.93
N TYR A 324 1.54 9.01 6.70
CA TYR A 324 2.10 8.20 5.61
C TYR A 324 3.18 7.22 6.08
N LYS A 325 3.37 6.14 5.34
CA LYS A 325 4.52 5.23 5.50
C LYS A 325 5.74 5.78 4.76
N GLY A 326 6.36 6.83 5.30
CA GLY A 326 7.57 7.44 4.76
C GLY A 326 7.67 8.93 5.11
N THR A 327 8.80 9.55 4.79
CA THR A 327 8.99 11.01 4.97
C THR A 327 8.39 11.78 3.80
N VAL A 328 7.51 12.73 4.08
CA VAL A 328 6.81 13.56 3.10
C VAL A 328 7.68 14.73 2.67
N THR A 329 7.75 14.96 1.35
CA THR A 329 8.44 16.12 0.75
C THR A 329 7.54 16.96 -0.14
N ASP A 330 6.52 16.34 -0.75
CA ASP A 330 5.51 17.01 -1.56
C ASP A 330 4.13 16.43 -1.23
N VAL A 331 3.09 17.23 -1.40
CA VAL A 331 1.70 16.80 -1.24
C VAL A 331 0.86 17.28 -2.42
N VAL A 332 -0.08 16.44 -2.80
CA VAL A 332 -1.17 16.75 -3.72
C VAL A 332 -2.49 16.57 -2.98
N VAL A 333 -3.26 17.64 -2.87
CA VAL A 333 -4.61 17.64 -2.30
C VAL A 333 -5.60 17.67 -3.46
N TYR A 334 -6.40 16.62 -3.56
CA TYR A 334 -7.54 16.52 -4.45
C TYR A 334 -8.80 16.93 -3.70
N VAL A 335 -9.50 17.95 -4.19
CA VAL A 335 -10.82 18.35 -3.67
C VAL A 335 -11.89 17.96 -4.69
N LEU A 336 -12.84 17.14 -4.27
CA LEU A 336 -13.95 16.68 -5.08
C LEU A 336 -15.12 17.65 -4.89
N ASP A 337 -15.40 18.46 -5.91
CA ASP A 337 -16.47 19.44 -5.84
C ASP A 337 -17.82 18.78 -6.18
N TYR A 338 -18.59 18.48 -5.14
CA TYR A 338 -19.94 17.94 -5.20
C TYR A 338 -21.04 19.01 -5.16
N SER A 339 -20.76 20.27 -5.51
CA SER A 339 -21.78 21.33 -5.63
C SER A 339 -22.87 21.06 -6.67
N LYS A 340 -22.59 20.17 -7.63
CA LYS A 340 -23.56 19.64 -8.59
C LYS A 340 -23.20 18.19 -8.94
N ALA A 341 -23.55 17.28 -8.04
CA ALA A 341 -23.20 15.88 -8.19
C ALA A 341 -24.02 15.22 -9.32
N THR A 342 -23.42 14.27 -10.04
CA THR A 342 -24.14 13.44 -10.99
C THR A 342 -24.18 12.01 -10.47
N LYS A 343 -25.37 11.51 -10.16
CA LYS A 343 -25.57 10.09 -9.85
C LYS A 343 -25.68 9.31 -11.15
N LEU A 344 -24.67 8.49 -11.43
CA LEU A 344 -24.70 7.52 -12.53
C LEU A 344 -25.19 6.19 -11.97
N SER A 345 -26.19 5.59 -12.61
CA SER A 345 -26.71 4.27 -12.26
C SER A 345 -26.86 3.44 -13.54
N GLN A 346 -26.36 2.21 -13.53
CA GLN A 346 -26.40 1.31 -14.66
C GLN A 346 -26.67 -0.12 -14.21
N ALA A 347 -27.62 -0.78 -14.87
CA ALA A 347 -27.78 -2.21 -14.78
C ALA A 347 -26.61 -2.91 -15.50
N LEU A 348 -25.97 -3.83 -14.80
CA LEU A 348 -24.89 -4.65 -15.32
C LEU A 348 -25.45 -5.97 -15.83
N ASN A 349 -25.03 -6.35 -17.03
CA ASN A 349 -25.18 -7.69 -17.58
C ASN A 349 -23.88 -8.05 -18.30
N LEU A 350 -22.93 -8.57 -17.54
CA LEU A 350 -21.57 -8.83 -17.98
C LEU A 350 -21.44 -10.27 -18.43
N LYS A 351 -20.79 -10.50 -19.56
CA LYS A 351 -20.44 -11.85 -20.01
C LYS A 351 -19.28 -12.40 -19.18
N ALA A 352 -19.41 -13.64 -18.71
CA ALA A 352 -18.32 -14.40 -18.10
C ALA A 352 -17.48 -15.06 -19.20
N TYR A 353 -16.20 -14.71 -19.26
CA TYR A 353 -15.24 -15.27 -20.21
C TYR A 353 -14.47 -16.39 -19.55
N THR A 354 -14.51 -17.57 -20.15
CA THR A 354 -13.61 -18.65 -19.75
C THR A 354 -12.32 -18.56 -20.55
N PHE A 355 -11.22 -18.36 -19.86
CA PHE A 355 -9.89 -18.49 -20.44
C PHE A 355 -9.34 -19.86 -20.05
N GLY A 356 -9.25 -20.78 -21.01
CA GLY A 356 -8.75 -22.12 -20.74
C GLY A 356 -7.25 -22.21 -20.98
N ASN A 357 -6.49 -22.81 -20.05
CA ASN A 357 -5.10 -23.24 -20.25
C ASN A 357 -4.98 -24.46 -21.20
N LEU A 358 -6.04 -24.79 -21.94
CA LEU A 358 -6.15 -26.01 -22.74
C LEU A 358 -5.79 -25.74 -24.21
N SER A 359 -4.99 -26.67 -24.76
CA SER A 359 -4.45 -26.74 -26.13
C SER A 359 -5.42 -26.51 -27.29
N ASN A 360 -6.74 -26.55 -27.04
CA ASN A 360 -7.77 -26.55 -28.08
C ASN A 360 -8.82 -25.45 -27.91
N THR A 361 -8.65 -24.51 -26.96
CA THR A 361 -9.60 -23.38 -26.83
C THR A 361 -9.15 -22.25 -27.73
N PRO A 362 -10.00 -21.74 -28.65
CA PRO A 362 -9.64 -20.60 -29.48
C PRO A 362 -9.37 -19.37 -28.61
N ILE A 363 -8.39 -18.57 -29.01
CA ILE A 363 -8.08 -17.30 -28.36
C ILE A 363 -9.32 -16.42 -28.45
N ALA A 364 -9.90 -16.06 -27.30
CA ALA A 364 -11.14 -15.30 -27.25
C ALA A 364 -10.95 -13.86 -27.76
N ASP A 365 -11.94 -13.34 -28.47
CA ASP A 365 -12.07 -11.91 -28.74
C ASP A 365 -12.86 -11.26 -27.59
N ILE A 366 -12.17 -10.40 -26.84
CA ILE A 366 -12.79 -9.61 -25.76
C ILE A 366 -13.06 -8.21 -26.32
N PRO A 367 -14.32 -7.78 -26.42
CA PRO A 367 -14.64 -6.43 -26.85
C PRO A 367 -14.20 -5.46 -25.76
N ILE A 368 -13.17 -4.67 -26.05
CA ILE A 368 -12.71 -3.61 -25.16
C ILE A 368 -13.03 -2.25 -25.78
N PRO A 369 -14.10 -1.57 -25.34
CA PRO A 369 -14.57 -0.35 -25.98
C PRO A 369 -13.74 0.90 -25.62
N VAL A 370 -12.77 0.78 -24.70
CA VAL A 370 -12.02 1.92 -24.15
C VAL A 370 -10.53 1.68 -24.17
N THR A 371 -9.78 2.76 -24.18
CA THR A 371 -8.34 2.72 -23.94
C THR A 371 -8.08 3.12 -22.49
N VAL A 372 -7.35 2.28 -21.76
CA VAL A 372 -6.87 2.59 -20.40
C VAL A 372 -5.35 2.55 -20.44
N TYR A 373 -4.73 3.56 -19.84
CA TYR A 373 -3.29 3.66 -19.74
C TYR A 373 -2.82 3.28 -18.35
N ASP A 374 -1.62 2.72 -18.29
CA ASP A 374 -0.94 2.42 -17.04
C ASP A 374 0.20 3.43 -16.83
N PRO A 375 0.03 4.42 -15.95
CA PRO A 375 1.06 5.41 -15.66
C PRO A 375 2.23 4.83 -14.85
N ALA A 376 2.04 3.69 -14.17
CA ALA A 376 3.10 3.04 -13.39
C ALA A 376 4.16 2.44 -14.32
N ILE A 377 3.78 1.92 -15.50
CA ILE A 377 4.73 1.40 -16.50
C ILE A 377 5.72 2.50 -16.94
N ALA A 378 5.23 3.70 -17.25
CA ALA A 378 6.10 4.80 -17.65
C ALA A 378 7.09 5.22 -16.55
N THR A 379 6.69 5.07 -15.29
CA THR A 379 7.54 5.38 -14.13
C THR A 379 8.56 4.27 -13.89
N LEU A 380 8.13 3.02 -13.95
CA LEU A 380 8.97 1.83 -13.89
C LEU A 380 10.09 1.90 -14.93
N LEU A 381 9.73 2.14 -16.19
CA LEU A 381 10.66 2.11 -17.32
C LEU A 381 11.61 3.32 -17.40
N LYS A 382 11.45 4.32 -16.52
CA LYS A 382 12.40 5.43 -16.32
C LYS A 382 13.49 5.10 -15.30
N GLN A 383 13.36 4.00 -14.56
CA GLN A 383 14.40 3.57 -13.63
C GLN A 383 15.72 3.35 -14.36
N LYS A 384 16.82 3.49 -13.61
CA LYS A 384 18.14 3.18 -14.13
C LYS A 384 18.17 1.70 -14.56
N PRO A 385 18.73 1.36 -15.73
CA PRO A 385 18.82 -0.03 -16.17
C PRO A 385 19.54 -0.93 -15.17
N GLU A 386 20.74 -0.53 -14.74
CA GLU A 386 21.58 -1.24 -13.78
C GLU A 386 22.56 -0.26 -13.09
N LEU A 387 23.06 -0.61 -11.90
CA LEU A 387 24.17 0.10 -11.26
C LEU A 387 25.49 -0.15 -11.97
N LYS A 388 26.39 0.84 -11.91
CA LYS A 388 27.81 0.63 -12.18
C LYS A 388 28.49 0.07 -10.93
N GLU A 389 29.63 -0.60 -11.11
CA GLU A 389 30.41 -1.15 -10.00
C GLU A 389 30.82 -0.08 -8.97
N SER A 390 31.18 1.12 -9.44
CA SER A 390 31.47 2.29 -8.59
C SER A 390 30.29 2.79 -7.75
N GLU A 391 29.07 2.32 -8.05
CA GLU A 391 27.82 2.72 -7.41
C GLU A 391 27.28 1.66 -6.45
N LEU A 392 27.95 0.52 -6.28
CA LEU A 392 27.51 -0.55 -5.36
C LEU A 392 27.42 -0.10 -3.90
N LYS A 393 28.08 1.00 -3.53
CA LYS A 393 27.87 1.68 -2.24
C LYS A 393 26.42 2.13 -1.99
N LEU A 394 25.56 2.13 -3.01
CA LEU A 394 24.13 2.41 -2.90
C LEU A 394 23.31 1.19 -2.43
N VAL A 395 23.91 -0.01 -2.37
CA VAL A 395 23.30 -1.18 -1.74
C VAL A 395 23.17 -0.89 -0.26
N SER A 396 21.95 -0.81 0.24
CA SER A 396 21.69 -0.51 1.64
C SER A 396 21.78 -1.77 2.48
N ILE A 397 22.29 -1.64 3.71
CA ILE A 397 22.34 -2.74 4.67
C ILE A 397 21.32 -2.45 5.77
N LYS A 398 20.32 -3.33 5.90
CA LYS A 398 19.38 -3.30 7.03
C LYS A 398 19.86 -4.23 8.13
N GLN A 399 19.75 -3.78 9.38
CA GLN A 399 20.13 -4.57 10.54
C GLN A 399 18.91 -4.84 11.43
N GLN A 400 18.88 -6.03 12.04
CA GLN A 400 18.00 -6.36 13.14
C GLN A 400 18.87 -6.83 14.31
N ALA A 401 18.62 -6.27 15.48
CA ALA A 401 19.34 -6.64 16.70
C ALA A 401 18.98 -8.06 17.14
N TYR A 402 19.84 -8.67 17.95
CA TYR A 402 19.54 -9.92 18.61
C TYR A 402 18.41 -9.72 19.61
N GLU A 403 17.40 -10.59 19.58
CA GLU A 403 16.28 -10.56 20.52
C GLU A 403 16.12 -11.94 21.17
N LYS A 404 16.17 -11.96 22.51
CA LYS A 404 15.79 -13.14 23.28
C LYS A 404 14.42 -12.87 23.91
N LYS A 405 13.39 -13.53 23.38
CA LYS A 405 12.03 -13.42 23.93
C LYS A 405 11.97 -14.11 25.29
N THR A 406 11.37 -13.43 26.26
CA THR A 406 11.21 -13.90 27.65
C THR A 406 9.93 -14.73 27.84
N GLU A 407 9.00 -14.71 26.88
CA GLU A 407 7.73 -15.43 26.95
C GLU A 407 7.76 -16.74 26.15
N ALA A 408 7.09 -17.77 26.66
CA ALA A 408 7.11 -19.11 26.08
C ALA A 408 6.25 -19.21 24.80
N PRO A 409 6.75 -19.85 23.72
CA PRO A 409 8.06 -20.48 23.63
C PRO A 409 9.15 -19.42 23.38
N ALA A 410 10.17 -19.41 24.23
CA ALA A 410 11.30 -18.50 24.13
C ALA A 410 12.15 -18.92 22.92
N TYR A 411 11.87 -18.32 21.76
CA TYR A 411 12.74 -18.42 20.59
C TYR A 411 13.76 -17.29 20.63
N GLU A 412 15.03 -17.64 20.40
CA GLU A 412 16.09 -16.66 20.17
C GLU A 412 16.04 -16.24 18.70
N GLU A 413 15.88 -14.95 18.44
CA GLU A 413 16.06 -14.38 17.11
C GLU A 413 17.52 -13.92 16.96
N PRO A 414 18.30 -14.51 16.03
CA PRO A 414 19.69 -14.10 15.82
C PRO A 414 19.74 -12.64 15.38
N ALA A 415 20.84 -11.96 15.71
CA ALA A 415 21.14 -10.68 15.07
C ALA A 415 21.35 -10.95 13.58
N LYS A 416 20.89 -10.04 12.73
CA LYS A 416 21.09 -10.18 11.29
C LYS A 416 21.33 -8.85 10.61
N PHE A 417 22.03 -8.91 9.49
CA PHE A 417 22.06 -7.81 8.55
C PHE A 417 21.89 -8.32 7.12
N SER A 418 21.08 -7.59 6.34
CA SER A 418 20.71 -7.98 4.97
C SER A 418 21.05 -6.88 3.98
N PHE A 419 21.50 -7.30 2.80
CA PHE A 419 21.80 -6.43 1.67
C PHE A 419 20.53 -6.20 0.85
N GLU A 420 20.20 -4.94 0.63
CA GLU A 420 19.06 -4.52 -0.18
C GLU A 420 19.57 -3.78 -1.42
N TYR A 421 19.37 -4.41 -2.58
CA TYR A 421 19.74 -3.82 -3.86
C TYR A 421 18.72 -2.73 -4.23
N PRO A 422 19.15 -1.53 -4.67
CA PRO A 422 18.21 -0.50 -5.06
C PRO A 422 17.40 -0.92 -6.28
N LYS A 423 16.15 -0.42 -6.40
CA LYS A 423 15.28 -0.72 -7.54
C LYS A 423 15.87 -0.15 -8.85
N THR A 424 16.25 -1.05 -9.74
CA THR A 424 16.70 -0.80 -11.13
C THR A 424 15.89 -1.66 -12.10
N LEU A 425 15.93 -1.40 -13.41
CA LEU A 425 15.21 -2.26 -14.37
C LEU A 425 15.69 -3.71 -14.31
N SER A 426 16.96 -3.98 -14.02
CA SER A 426 17.49 -5.34 -13.92
C SER A 426 16.85 -6.15 -12.79
N THR A 427 16.27 -5.51 -11.77
CA THR A 427 15.50 -6.19 -10.71
C THR A 427 14.20 -6.83 -11.24
N LEU A 428 13.72 -6.48 -12.44
CA LEU A 428 12.61 -7.17 -13.10
C LEU A 428 12.96 -8.60 -13.56
N PHE A 429 14.27 -8.88 -13.66
CA PHE A 429 14.82 -10.14 -14.22
C PHE A 429 15.72 -10.88 -13.23
N ILE A 430 16.36 -10.18 -12.29
CA ILE A 430 17.29 -10.76 -11.33
C ILE A 430 16.77 -10.50 -9.91
N ASN A 431 16.21 -11.53 -9.30
CA ASN A 431 15.81 -11.56 -7.89
C ASN A 431 17.03 -11.76 -6.97
N ASP A 432 16.84 -11.74 -5.65
CA ASP A 432 17.93 -11.88 -4.68
C ASP A 432 18.76 -13.17 -4.88
N PHE A 433 18.12 -14.29 -5.19
CA PHE A 433 18.80 -15.57 -5.49
C PHE A 433 19.72 -15.50 -6.71
N GLY A 434 19.36 -14.72 -7.73
CA GLY A 434 20.22 -14.48 -8.89
C GLY A 434 21.18 -13.30 -8.71
N ARG A 435 20.95 -12.45 -7.71
CA ARG A 435 21.67 -11.19 -7.50
C ARG A 435 22.91 -11.39 -6.65
N TYR A 436 22.80 -12.16 -5.58
CA TYR A 436 23.86 -12.35 -4.60
C TYR A 436 24.49 -13.73 -4.79
N GLY A 437 25.81 -13.73 -4.91
CA GLY A 437 26.62 -14.94 -5.08
C GLY A 437 27.34 -15.33 -3.80
N GLU A 438 28.58 -15.78 -3.93
CA GLU A 438 29.39 -16.24 -2.80
C GLU A 438 29.83 -15.10 -1.88
N LEU A 439 29.85 -15.36 -0.58
CA LEU A 439 30.48 -14.48 0.40
C LEU A 439 32.00 -14.71 0.42
N LYS A 440 32.75 -13.91 -0.35
CA LYS A 440 34.21 -14.03 -0.50
C LYS A 440 35.00 -13.79 0.79
N SER A 441 34.50 -12.95 1.69
CA SER A 441 35.12 -12.75 3.00
C SER A 441 34.15 -12.18 4.01
N LEU A 442 34.36 -12.54 5.27
CA LEU A 442 33.65 -12.00 6.42
C LEU A 442 34.59 -11.96 7.63
N THR A 443 34.67 -10.83 8.32
CA THR A 443 35.51 -10.68 9.51
C THR A 443 34.88 -9.73 10.51
N PHE A 444 34.76 -10.19 11.75
CA PHE A 444 34.22 -9.42 12.88
C PHE A 444 35.34 -8.79 13.72
N PHE A 445 35.03 -7.64 14.31
CA PHE A 445 35.94 -6.85 15.15
C PHE A 445 35.24 -6.35 16.42
N ASP A 446 36.02 -6.14 17.47
CA ASP A 446 35.54 -5.61 18.76
C ASP A 446 35.21 -4.10 18.73
N ALA A 447 35.70 -3.37 17.72
CA ALA A 447 35.39 -1.98 17.39
C ALA A 447 35.86 -1.66 15.96
N LYS A 448 35.46 -0.50 15.42
CA LYS A 448 36.00 0.00 14.15
C LYS A 448 37.51 0.27 14.26
N GLY A 449 38.32 -0.42 13.45
CA GLY A 449 39.79 -0.40 13.56
C GLY A 449 40.33 -1.16 14.78
N GLY A 450 39.49 -1.95 15.45
CA GLY A 450 39.83 -2.77 16.61
C GLY A 450 40.46 -4.11 16.25
N LYS A 451 40.47 -5.05 17.21
CA LYS A 451 41.06 -6.39 17.01
C LYS A 451 40.07 -7.31 16.29
N LYS A 452 40.62 -8.11 15.36
CA LYS A 452 39.89 -9.20 14.71
C LYS A 452 39.45 -10.23 15.76
N ILE A 453 38.20 -10.67 15.65
CA ILE A 453 37.64 -11.76 16.45
C ILE A 453 37.82 -13.06 15.66
N GLU A 454 38.58 -14.00 16.20
CA GLU A 454 38.75 -15.33 15.60
C GLU A 454 37.59 -16.23 16.01
N LEU A 455 36.96 -16.87 15.03
CA LEU A 455 35.85 -17.81 15.22
C LEU A 455 36.29 -19.22 14.81
N PRO A 456 35.82 -20.28 15.51
CA PRO A 456 36.05 -21.66 15.08
C PRO A 456 35.50 -21.92 13.68
N LYS A 457 36.23 -22.65 12.83
CA LYS A 457 35.78 -22.93 11.45
C LYS A 457 34.48 -23.73 11.41
N ASP A 458 34.31 -24.65 12.33
CA ASP A 458 33.11 -25.48 12.53
C ASP A 458 31.93 -24.71 13.16
N SER A 459 32.06 -23.39 13.33
CA SER A 459 30.98 -22.51 13.78
C SER A 459 30.43 -21.59 12.68
N LEU A 460 30.99 -21.68 11.47
CA LEU A 460 30.67 -20.81 10.34
C LEU A 460 29.99 -21.61 9.22
N ASP A 461 28.86 -21.12 8.74
CA ASP A 461 28.20 -21.61 7.54
C ASP A 461 28.12 -20.47 6.52
N LEU A 462 29.17 -20.29 5.72
CA LEU A 462 29.29 -19.13 4.81
C LEU A 462 29.06 -19.46 3.34
N ASP A 463 29.02 -20.76 3.02
CA ASP A 463 28.93 -21.23 1.63
C ASP A 463 27.50 -21.69 1.28
N ASN A 464 26.56 -21.61 2.23
CA ASN A 464 25.15 -21.99 2.06
C ASN A 464 25.00 -23.47 1.60
N GLU A 465 25.99 -24.30 1.99
CA GLU A 465 26.03 -25.76 1.79
C GLU A 465 25.54 -26.48 3.07
N TYR A 466 25.72 -27.80 3.16
CA TYR A 466 25.36 -28.54 4.37
C TYR A 466 26.34 -28.24 5.51
N PHE A 467 25.87 -27.57 6.57
CA PHE A 467 26.67 -27.32 7.77
C PHE A 467 27.01 -28.62 8.52
N GLU A 468 28.29 -28.99 8.56
CA GLU A 468 28.79 -30.20 9.22
C GLU A 468 29.19 -29.98 10.70
N GLY A 469 28.97 -28.79 11.25
CA GLY A 469 29.34 -28.45 12.62
C GLY A 469 28.33 -28.92 13.69
N PRO A 470 28.73 -28.89 14.98
CA PRO A 470 27.84 -29.31 16.06
C PRO A 470 26.75 -28.26 16.33
N GLY A 471 25.49 -28.63 16.10
CA GLY A 471 24.34 -27.79 16.42
C GLY A 471 24.04 -26.74 15.33
N LYS A 472 23.67 -25.52 15.73
CA LYS A 472 23.44 -24.40 14.79
C LYS A 472 24.74 -23.59 14.59
N PRO A 473 25.01 -23.09 13.38
CA PRO A 473 26.15 -22.19 13.15
C PRO A 473 26.04 -20.93 14.01
N TRP A 474 27.18 -20.38 14.39
CA TRP A 474 27.25 -19.11 15.12
C TRP A 474 27.09 -17.92 14.17
N VAL A 475 27.53 -18.11 12.93
CA VAL A 475 27.38 -17.17 11.82
C VAL A 475 26.98 -17.96 10.59
N GLU A 476 25.91 -17.52 9.94
CA GLU A 476 25.37 -18.14 8.74
C GLU A 476 25.18 -17.07 7.66
N TYR A 477 25.66 -17.33 6.46
CA TYR A 477 25.33 -16.57 5.27
C TYR A 477 24.22 -17.28 4.51
N GLN A 478 23.14 -16.55 4.28
CA GLN A 478 22.10 -16.94 3.35
C GLN A 478 22.09 -15.95 2.18
N VAL A 479 21.41 -16.31 1.09
CA VAL A 479 21.18 -15.53 -0.14
C VAL A 479 21.60 -14.06 -0.08
N ASN A 480 20.94 -13.22 0.73
CA ASN A 480 21.24 -11.78 0.83
C ASN A 480 21.48 -11.31 2.27
N ARG A 481 21.73 -12.20 3.23
CA ARG A 481 21.84 -11.82 4.64
C ARG A 481 22.80 -12.66 5.43
N ILE A 482 23.34 -12.07 6.48
CA ILE A 482 24.19 -12.75 7.46
C ILE A 482 23.45 -12.75 8.79
N GLU A 483 23.25 -13.94 9.35
CA GLU A 483 22.70 -14.16 10.68
C GLU A 483 23.83 -14.54 11.63
N TYR A 484 23.82 -14.03 12.85
CA TYR A 484 24.83 -14.35 13.85
C TYR A 484 24.29 -14.27 15.27
N ASN A 485 24.89 -15.03 16.19
CA ASN A 485 24.55 -14.99 17.61
C ASN A 485 25.68 -14.30 18.41
N PRO A 486 25.53 -13.03 18.82
CA PRO A 486 26.58 -12.29 19.53
C PRO A 486 27.02 -12.94 20.84
N SER A 487 26.13 -13.71 21.51
CA SER A 487 26.43 -14.37 22.78
C SER A 487 27.40 -15.54 22.66
N LYS A 488 27.57 -16.09 21.46
CA LYS A 488 28.50 -17.20 21.18
C LYS A 488 29.93 -16.73 20.91
N PHE A 489 30.12 -15.43 20.63
CA PHE A 489 31.43 -14.88 20.30
C PHE A 489 32.31 -14.78 21.56
N PRO A 490 33.64 -14.96 21.44
CA PRO A 490 34.55 -14.79 22.58
C PRO A 490 34.60 -13.33 23.09
N VAL A 491 34.30 -12.37 22.22
CA VAL A 491 34.15 -10.94 22.53
C VAL A 491 32.94 -10.43 21.74
N THR A 492 32.11 -9.58 22.34
CA THR A 492 30.94 -9.01 21.65
C THR A 492 31.38 -8.25 20.39
N PRO A 493 30.93 -8.67 19.19
CA PRO A 493 31.29 -7.99 17.95
C PRO A 493 30.59 -6.64 17.86
N LYS A 494 31.31 -5.60 17.44
CA LYS A 494 30.76 -4.24 17.23
C LYS A 494 30.94 -3.73 15.81
N PHE A 495 31.79 -4.39 15.02
CA PHE A 495 32.06 -3.99 13.65
C PHE A 495 32.34 -5.22 12.79
N VAL A 496 31.97 -5.16 11.52
CA VAL A 496 32.20 -6.25 10.56
C VAL A 496 32.65 -5.67 9.22
N THR A 497 33.57 -6.38 8.56
CA THR A 497 33.95 -6.11 7.18
C THR A 497 33.82 -7.38 6.37
N GLY A 498 33.46 -7.25 5.09
CA GLY A 498 33.39 -8.40 4.22
C GLY A 498 33.32 -8.03 2.74
N SER A 499 33.25 -9.05 1.91
CA SER A 499 33.08 -8.91 0.47
C SER A 499 32.14 -9.99 -0.03
N ILE A 500 31.12 -9.60 -0.78
CA ILE A 500 30.11 -10.47 -1.37
C ILE A 500 30.14 -10.35 -2.89
N GLU A 501 29.98 -11.45 -3.61
CA GLU A 501 29.78 -11.40 -5.05
C GLU A 501 28.35 -10.93 -5.38
N MET A 502 28.25 -10.02 -6.33
CA MET A 502 26.98 -9.50 -6.82
C MET A 502 26.93 -9.59 -8.33
N LYS A 503 25.81 -10.08 -8.87
CA LYS A 503 25.54 -10.10 -10.30
C LYS A 503 25.04 -8.73 -10.75
N LEU A 504 25.69 -8.16 -11.76
CA LEU A 504 25.20 -6.98 -12.48
C LEU A 504 24.86 -7.38 -13.90
N ALA A 505 23.68 -7.01 -14.38
CA ALA A 505 23.31 -7.20 -15.78
C ALA A 505 22.52 -5.99 -16.27
N ASP A 506 22.93 -5.45 -17.41
CA ASP A 506 22.15 -4.39 -18.06
C ASP A 506 20.83 -4.95 -18.60
N VAL A 507 19.91 -4.08 -19.03
CA VAL A 507 18.65 -4.47 -19.65
C VAL A 507 18.64 -3.99 -21.10
N LYS A 508 18.53 -4.92 -22.05
CA LYS A 508 18.41 -4.56 -23.46
C LYS A 508 16.96 -4.21 -23.75
N LYS A 509 16.76 -3.18 -24.56
CA LYS A 509 15.45 -2.70 -24.99
C LYS A 509 15.35 -2.74 -26.51
N SER A 510 14.29 -3.37 -27.01
CA SER A 510 13.90 -3.35 -28.42
C SER A 510 12.49 -2.78 -28.56
N SER A 511 12.21 -2.13 -29.69
CA SER A 511 10.88 -1.56 -29.97
C SER A 511 10.45 -1.84 -31.40
N TYR A 512 9.21 -2.28 -31.56
CA TYR A 512 8.65 -2.75 -32.81
C TYR A 512 7.30 -2.09 -33.07
N THR A 513 7.07 -1.64 -34.29
CA THR A 513 5.72 -1.30 -34.76
C THR A 513 4.95 -2.59 -35.10
N THR A 514 3.62 -2.52 -35.16
CA THR A 514 2.79 -3.68 -35.56
C THR A 514 3.13 -4.23 -36.96
N ALA A 515 3.72 -3.41 -37.83
CA ALA A 515 4.17 -3.80 -39.16
C ALA A 515 5.54 -4.51 -39.19
N GLN A 516 6.30 -4.47 -38.09
CA GLN A 516 7.70 -4.90 -38.01
C GLN A 516 7.94 -5.78 -36.77
N LEU A 517 6.95 -6.59 -36.40
CA LEU A 517 7.07 -7.51 -35.28
C LEU A 517 8.06 -8.63 -35.62
N PRO A 518 8.94 -9.02 -34.69
CA PRO A 518 9.83 -10.15 -34.89
C PRO A 518 9.04 -11.46 -34.92
N GLN A 519 9.65 -12.50 -35.47
CA GLN A 519 9.06 -13.84 -35.48
C GLN A 519 8.70 -14.28 -34.04
N GLY A 520 7.50 -14.84 -33.88
CA GLY A 520 6.97 -15.27 -32.58
C GLY A 520 6.18 -14.22 -31.83
N ILE A 521 6.05 -13.01 -32.36
CA ILE A 521 5.22 -11.95 -31.78
C ILE A 521 4.15 -11.51 -32.79
N THR A 522 2.89 -11.51 -32.37
CA THR A 522 1.76 -11.06 -33.19
C THR A 522 0.84 -10.14 -32.40
N ILE A 523 0.29 -9.12 -33.06
CA ILE A 523 -0.82 -8.32 -32.53
C ILE A 523 -2.10 -8.69 -33.26
N ALA A 524 -3.18 -8.96 -32.50
CA ALA A 524 -4.50 -9.24 -33.04
C ALA A 524 -5.58 -8.49 -32.23
N GLY A 525 -6.08 -7.37 -32.75
CA GLY A 525 -6.99 -6.50 -32.02
C GLY A 525 -6.33 -5.93 -30.76
N ASN A 526 -6.89 -6.23 -29.58
CA ASN A 526 -6.35 -5.81 -28.29
C ASN A 526 -5.36 -6.80 -27.65
N LYS A 527 -4.89 -7.80 -28.42
CA LYS A 527 -4.04 -8.88 -27.92
C LYS A 527 -2.60 -8.73 -28.40
N LEU A 528 -1.66 -9.02 -27.51
CA LEU A 528 -0.29 -9.40 -27.84
C LEU A 528 -0.14 -10.91 -27.63
N ILE A 529 0.27 -11.61 -28.68
CA ILE A 529 0.43 -13.06 -28.70
C ILE A 529 1.92 -13.36 -28.85
N ILE A 530 2.48 -14.12 -27.91
CA ILE A 530 3.90 -14.48 -27.85
C ILE A 530 4.04 -16.00 -27.92
N ASN A 531 4.72 -16.50 -28.94
CA ASN A 531 5.08 -17.91 -29.05
C ASN A 531 6.40 -18.18 -28.32
N ARG A 532 6.33 -18.85 -27.17
CA ARG A 532 7.50 -19.14 -26.31
C ARG A 532 8.46 -20.18 -26.89
N SER A 533 8.06 -20.92 -27.92
CA SER A 533 9.02 -21.76 -28.67
C SER A 533 10.00 -20.92 -29.51
N GLN A 534 9.61 -19.70 -29.87
CA GLN A 534 10.42 -18.76 -30.66
C GLN A 534 11.04 -17.65 -29.79
N ILE A 535 10.40 -17.34 -28.66
CA ILE A 535 10.86 -16.37 -27.66
C ILE A 535 11.09 -17.12 -26.33
N ASN A 536 12.30 -17.63 -26.14
CA ASN A 536 12.64 -18.54 -25.04
C ASN A 536 13.42 -17.87 -23.88
N ASP A 537 13.34 -16.54 -23.75
CA ASP A 537 13.95 -15.79 -22.65
C ASP A 537 12.89 -15.20 -21.70
N ASP A 538 13.37 -14.64 -20.59
CA ASP A 538 12.54 -14.00 -19.56
C ASP A 538 12.10 -12.58 -19.93
N SER A 539 11.95 -12.28 -21.23
CA SER A 539 11.56 -10.95 -21.71
C SER A 539 10.25 -10.46 -21.09
N ARG A 540 10.22 -9.15 -20.77
CA ARG A 540 9.01 -8.41 -20.43
C ARG A 540 8.55 -7.61 -21.64
N PHE A 541 7.23 -7.57 -21.85
CA PHE A 541 6.62 -6.87 -22.97
C PHE A 541 5.70 -5.77 -22.47
N TYR A 542 5.82 -4.59 -23.07
CA TYR A 542 4.97 -3.44 -22.79
C TYR A 542 4.49 -2.86 -24.10
N VAL A 543 3.21 -2.52 -24.19
CA VAL A 543 2.62 -2.02 -25.44
C VAL A 543 2.14 -0.59 -25.29
N LYS A 544 2.22 0.16 -26.39
CA LYS A 544 1.72 1.54 -26.48
C LYS A 544 0.64 1.65 -27.54
N ASP A 545 -0.27 2.60 -27.35
CA ASP A 545 -1.21 3.01 -28.38
C ASP A 545 -0.59 3.96 -29.42
N LYS A 546 -1.41 4.44 -30.36
CA LYS A 546 -0.99 5.42 -31.38
C LYS A 546 -0.53 6.77 -30.82
N LYS A 547 -0.88 7.11 -29.56
CA LYS A 547 -0.43 8.32 -28.88
C LYS A 547 0.89 8.10 -28.14
N GLY A 548 1.46 6.89 -28.19
CA GLY A 548 2.70 6.54 -27.51
C GLY A 548 2.54 6.35 -26.01
N LYS A 549 1.32 6.18 -25.49
CA LYS A 549 1.07 5.93 -24.07
C LYS A 549 0.97 4.42 -23.80
N TYR A 550 1.54 3.96 -22.69
CA TYR A 550 1.50 2.54 -22.30
C TYR A 550 0.07 2.12 -21.94
N LEU A 551 -0.39 1.02 -22.54
CA LEU A 551 -1.70 0.44 -22.25
C LEU A 551 -1.66 -0.38 -20.97
N LYS A 552 -2.77 -0.38 -20.23
CA LYS A 552 -2.97 -1.28 -19.10
C LYS A 552 -3.28 -2.69 -19.58
N GLU A 553 -2.58 -3.68 -19.03
CA GLU A 553 -2.90 -5.10 -19.23
C GLU A 553 -4.20 -5.45 -18.47
N LEU A 554 -5.10 -6.15 -19.15
CA LEU A 554 -6.32 -6.72 -18.58
C LEU A 554 -6.01 -8.04 -17.88
N THR A 555 -5.44 -8.99 -18.61
CA THR A 555 -5.09 -10.33 -18.12
C THR A 555 -4.13 -10.99 -19.11
N THR A 556 -3.45 -12.04 -18.65
CA THR A 556 -2.54 -12.87 -19.46
C THR A 556 -2.95 -14.33 -19.38
N ILE A 557 -3.16 -14.95 -20.53
CA ILE A 557 -3.58 -16.35 -20.66
C ILE A 557 -2.45 -17.18 -21.27
N TYR A 558 -2.16 -18.32 -20.66
CA TYR A 558 -1.11 -19.23 -21.09
C TYR A 558 -1.74 -20.43 -21.79
N HIS A 559 -1.59 -20.50 -23.11
CA HIS A 559 -2.00 -21.66 -23.89
C HIS A 559 -0.83 -22.63 -24.01
N SER A 560 -1.05 -23.90 -23.71
CA SER A 560 -0.10 -24.96 -24.02
C SER A 560 -0.69 -25.86 -25.10
N ASN A 561 -0.06 -25.92 -26.28
CA ASN A 561 -0.45 -26.86 -27.34
C ASN A 561 0.51 -28.06 -27.34
N GLY A 562 -0.04 -29.29 -27.21
CA GLY A 562 0.72 -30.54 -27.23
C GLY A 562 0.33 -31.53 -26.12
N SER A 563 0.98 -32.70 -26.09
CA SER A 563 0.94 -33.68 -24.99
C SER A 563 2.37 -34.07 -24.59
N GLY A 564 2.60 -34.31 -23.29
CA GLY A 564 3.94 -34.64 -22.77
C GLY A 564 4.80 -33.42 -22.43
N PHE A 565 6.12 -33.54 -22.51
CA PHE A 565 7.09 -32.50 -22.13
C PHE A 565 7.34 -31.43 -23.22
N ASP A 566 6.86 -31.65 -24.45
CA ASP A 566 7.01 -30.72 -25.58
C ASP A 566 5.75 -29.84 -25.73
N LEU A 567 5.49 -29.04 -24.70
CA LEU A 567 4.38 -28.09 -24.70
C LEU A 567 4.84 -26.80 -25.38
N SER A 568 4.36 -26.56 -26.60
CA SER A 568 4.48 -25.22 -27.17
C SER A 568 3.61 -24.27 -26.35
N LYS A 569 4.25 -23.32 -25.66
CA LYS A 569 3.56 -22.33 -24.82
C LYS A 569 3.34 -21.05 -25.62
N THR A 570 2.11 -20.57 -25.64
CA THR A 570 1.74 -19.28 -26.22
C THR A 570 1.15 -18.42 -25.12
N ASP A 571 1.69 -17.23 -24.95
CA ASP A 571 1.19 -16.26 -23.99
C ASP A 571 0.32 -15.26 -24.75
N VAL A 572 -0.89 -15.03 -24.26
CA VAL A 572 -1.83 -14.07 -24.81
C VAL A 572 -2.10 -13.00 -23.76
N HIS A 573 -1.51 -11.82 -23.97
CA HIS A 573 -1.71 -10.65 -23.15
C HIS A 573 -2.85 -9.81 -23.75
N TYR A 574 -3.90 -9.60 -22.97
CA TYR A 574 -5.02 -8.74 -23.34
C TYR A 574 -4.81 -7.34 -22.77
N PHE A 575 -5.10 -6.30 -23.56
CA PHE A 575 -4.95 -4.92 -23.12
C PHE A 575 -6.26 -4.14 -23.20
N TYR A 576 -6.35 -3.10 -22.36
CA TYR A 576 -7.35 -2.06 -22.49
C TYR A 576 -6.99 -1.06 -23.59
N GLY A 577 -7.27 -1.42 -24.83
CA GLY A 577 -6.98 -0.61 -26.02
C GLY A 577 -6.31 -1.44 -27.12
N ILE A 578 -5.89 -0.77 -28.20
CA ILE A 578 -5.27 -1.44 -29.36
C ILE A 578 -3.77 -1.14 -29.37
N PRO A 579 -2.90 -2.15 -29.17
CA PRO A 579 -1.45 -2.01 -29.33
C PRO A 579 -1.05 -1.51 -30.72
N GLN A 580 -0.13 -0.55 -30.76
CA GLN A 580 0.48 0.00 -31.99
C GLN A 580 2.00 -0.10 -31.97
N THR A 581 2.59 -0.20 -30.77
CA THR A 581 4.02 -0.43 -30.57
C THR A 581 4.21 -1.45 -29.47
N VAL A 582 5.14 -2.37 -29.67
CA VAL A 582 5.57 -3.35 -28.66
C VAL A 582 7.00 -3.00 -28.27
N GLU A 583 7.24 -2.77 -26.99
CA GLU A 583 8.57 -2.70 -26.41
C GLU A 583 8.89 -4.03 -25.71
N ARG A 584 10.04 -4.61 -26.03
CA ARG A 584 10.59 -5.81 -25.40
C ARG A 584 11.79 -5.41 -24.55
N TYR A 585 11.78 -5.81 -23.30
CA TYR A 585 12.91 -5.66 -22.38
C TYR A 585 13.41 -7.05 -22.03
N GLU A 586 14.70 -7.29 -22.22
CA GLU A 586 15.33 -8.60 -22.05
C GLU A 586 16.56 -8.47 -21.15
N PRO A 587 16.89 -9.51 -20.35
CA PRO A 587 18.08 -9.49 -19.52
C PRO A 587 19.33 -9.42 -20.41
N GLY A 588 20.21 -8.48 -20.11
CA GLY A 588 21.55 -8.41 -20.70
C GLY A 588 22.48 -9.49 -20.13
N GLU A 589 23.69 -9.54 -20.67
CA GLU A 589 24.71 -10.44 -20.14
C GLU A 589 25.10 -10.01 -18.72
N GLY A 590 25.01 -10.96 -17.79
CA GLY A 590 25.36 -10.73 -16.39
C GLY A 590 26.84 -10.98 -16.12
N ARG A 591 27.43 -10.19 -15.22
CA ARG A 591 28.78 -10.40 -14.69
C ARG A 591 28.77 -10.36 -13.17
N MET A 592 29.62 -11.17 -12.54
CA MET A 592 29.84 -11.12 -11.09
C MET A 592 30.88 -10.05 -10.77
N VAL A 593 30.64 -9.29 -9.70
CA VAL A 593 31.56 -8.29 -9.16
C VAL A 593 31.64 -8.40 -7.65
N ASN A 594 32.79 -8.07 -7.09
CA ASN A 594 32.96 -8.06 -5.64
C ASN A 594 32.47 -6.73 -5.06
N HIS A 595 31.53 -6.79 -4.13
CA HIS A 595 31.11 -5.66 -3.33
C HIS A 595 31.67 -5.78 -1.91
N THR A 596 32.63 -4.90 -1.58
CA THR A 596 33.15 -4.79 -0.21
C THR A 596 32.22 -3.93 0.64
N PHE A 597 31.97 -4.37 1.87
CA PHE A 597 31.16 -3.65 2.85
C PHE A 597 31.88 -3.53 4.19
N GLU A 598 31.53 -2.47 4.92
CA GLU A 598 31.94 -2.21 6.29
C GLU A 598 30.69 -1.78 7.07
N LEU A 599 30.48 -2.34 8.25
CA LEU A 599 29.25 -2.13 9.01
C LEU A 599 29.53 -2.07 10.51
N GLU A 600 29.06 -1.02 11.16
CA GLU A 600 28.94 -0.95 12.62
C GLU A 600 27.68 -1.71 13.05
N LEU A 601 27.85 -2.68 13.95
CA LEU A 601 26.79 -3.61 14.34
C LEU A 601 25.89 -2.99 15.41
N LEU A 602 24.59 -3.27 15.32
CA LEU A 602 23.65 -2.85 16.37
C LEU A 602 24.08 -3.38 17.75
N PRO A 603 23.90 -2.60 18.84
CA PRO A 603 24.30 -3.01 20.17
C PRO A 603 23.59 -4.31 20.59
N TYR A 604 24.37 -5.25 21.12
CA TYR A 604 23.81 -6.40 21.82
C TYR A 604 23.17 -5.92 23.13
N GLN A 605 21.85 -6.02 23.24
CA GLN A 605 21.13 -5.85 24.50
C GLN A 605 20.78 -7.23 25.04
N PRO A 606 21.55 -7.78 26.00
CA PRO A 606 21.09 -8.94 26.72
C PRO A 606 19.83 -8.53 27.50
N THR A 607 18.68 -9.09 27.15
CA THR A 607 17.48 -8.96 27.98
C THR A 607 17.80 -9.52 29.37
N PRO A 608 17.43 -8.82 30.47
CA PRO A 608 17.68 -9.27 31.85
C PRO A 608 17.12 -10.67 32.15
#